data_AF-A0A350LS21-F1
#
_entry.id   AF-A0A350LS21-F1
#
_cell.length_a   1.000
_cell.length_b   1.000
_cell.length_c   1.000
_cell.angle_alpha   90.00
_cell.angle_beta   90.00
_cell.angle_gamma   90.00
#
_symmetry.space_group_name_H-M   'P 1'
#
loop_
_entity.id
_entity.type
_entity.pdbx_description
1 polymer ?
#
loop_
_entity_poly.entity_id
_entity_poly.type
_entity_poly.pdbx_seq_one_letter_code
_entity_poly.pdbx_strand_id
1 'polypeptide(L)'
;DTPEVMAEFTDYLHPRMLGLTGSEEQVRAASKAYRTYYQAQEPEEGAEEFYLVDHSTMSYLSLPGHGFVEFFRRDVTPEQMADRIACFADAAS
;
A
#
# COMPACT_ATOMS: atom_id res chain seq x y z
N ASP A 1 1.16 12.11 -6.54
CA ASP A 1 2.15 11.01 -6.43
C ASP A 1 2.90 10.79 -7.75
N THR A 2 3.74 11.75 -8.16
CA THR A 2 4.70 11.51 -9.26
C THR A 2 5.86 10.64 -8.76
N PRO A 3 6.69 10.04 -9.63
CA PRO A 3 7.84 9.25 -9.21
C PRO A 3 8.78 9.98 -8.23
N GLU A 4 9.01 11.27 -8.45
CA GLU A 4 9.88 12.10 -7.61
C GLU A 4 9.28 12.30 -6.22
N VAL A 5 7.98 12.63 -6.15
CA VAL A 5 7.25 12.81 -4.87
C VAL A 5 7.18 11.50 -4.10
N MET A 6 6.96 10.37 -4.80
CA MET A 6 6.94 9.05 -4.17
C MET A 6 8.30 8.65 -3.59
N ALA A 7 9.38 8.93 -4.32
CA ALA A 7 10.73 8.64 -3.85
C ALA A 7 11.06 9.43 -2.57
N GLU A 8 10.80 10.73 -2.59
CA GLU A 8 10.97 11.60 -1.41
C GLU A 8 10.17 11.07 -0.20
N PHE A 9 8.89 10.73 -0.41
CA PHE A 9 8.05 10.17 0.66
C PHE A 9 8.62 8.88 1.25
N THR A 10 9.08 7.94 0.42
CA THR A 10 9.63 6.67 0.90
C THR A 10 10.99 6.83 1.59
N ASP A 11 11.82 7.78 1.15
CA ASP A 11 13.11 8.08 1.76
C ASP A 11 12.97 8.59 3.21
N TYR A 12 11.90 9.32 3.51
CA TYR A 12 11.58 9.73 4.88
C TYR A 12 11.16 8.57 5.79
N LEU A 13 10.59 7.50 5.24
CA LEU A 13 10.04 6.39 6.02
C LEU A 13 11.07 5.30 6.31
N HIS A 14 11.68 4.71 5.28
CA HIS A 14 12.66 3.64 5.45
C HIS A 14 13.49 3.41 4.18
N PRO A 15 14.83 3.25 4.25
CA PRO A 15 15.71 3.10 3.08
C PRO A 15 15.51 1.83 2.23
N ARG A 16 14.64 0.91 2.68
CA ARG A 16 14.23 -0.30 1.94
C ARG A 16 12.82 -0.22 1.38
N MET A 17 12.09 0.85 1.65
CA MET A 17 10.74 1.04 1.14
C MET A 17 10.81 1.47 -0.32
N LEU A 18 9.97 0.88 -1.16
CA LEU A 18 9.86 1.24 -2.57
C LEU A 18 8.50 1.87 -2.83
N GLY A 19 8.50 3.07 -3.39
CA GLY A 19 7.29 3.76 -3.85
C GLY A 19 6.98 3.39 -5.29
N LEU A 20 5.76 2.95 -5.56
CA LEU A 20 5.30 2.63 -6.92
C LEU A 20 4.19 3.60 -7.32
N THR A 21 4.28 4.14 -8.53
CA THR A 21 3.25 4.98 -9.16
C THR A 21 3.24 4.72 -10.66
N GLY A 22 2.26 5.26 -11.39
CA GLY A 22 2.12 5.05 -12.83
C GLY A 22 0.96 5.81 -13.43
N SER A 23 0.57 5.41 -14.65
CA SER A 23 -0.64 5.94 -15.29
C SER A 23 -1.90 5.52 -14.52
N GLU A 24 -3.01 6.23 -14.74
CA GLU A 24 -4.29 5.88 -14.14
C GLU A 24 -4.71 4.44 -14.46
N GLU A 25 -4.45 3.97 -15.69
CA GLU A 25 -4.74 2.59 -16.10
C GLU A 25 -3.90 1.57 -15.31
N GLN A 26 -2.61 1.86 -15.08
CA GLN A 26 -1.72 1.00 -14.30
C GLN A 26 -2.14 0.94 -12.82
N VAL A 27 -2.46 2.10 -12.22
CA VAL A 27 -2.93 2.19 -10.83
C VAL A 27 -4.28 1.47 -10.68
N ARG A 28 -5.21 1.69 -11.62
CA ARG A 28 -6.51 1.00 -11.63
C ARG A 28 -6.36 -0.52 -11.77
N ALA A 29 -5.45 -0.98 -12.63
CA ALA A 29 -5.15 -2.40 -12.80
C ALA A 29 -4.60 -3.02 -11.50
N ALA A 30 -3.65 -2.35 -10.84
CA ALA A 30 -3.12 -2.79 -9.55
C ALA A 30 -4.22 -2.83 -8.48
N SER A 31 -5.04 -1.77 -8.37
CA SER A 31 -6.12 -1.70 -7.39
C SER A 31 -7.14 -2.84 -7.59
N LYS A 32 -7.47 -3.16 -8.85
CA LYS A 32 -8.37 -4.27 -9.17
C LYS A 32 -7.76 -5.63 -8.82
N ALA A 33 -6.47 -5.83 -9.07
CA ALA A 33 -5.77 -7.08 -8.77
C ALA A 33 -5.77 -7.39 -7.26
N TYR A 34 -5.59 -6.37 -6.43
CA TYR A 34 -5.56 -6.49 -4.95
C TYR A 34 -6.92 -6.21 -4.28
N ARG A 35 -7.96 -5.94 -5.09
CA ARG A 35 -9.33 -5.63 -4.63
C ARG A 35 -9.38 -4.45 -3.65
N THR A 36 -8.49 -3.48 -3.84
CA THR A 36 -8.49 -2.24 -3.05
C THR A 36 -9.52 -1.27 -3.61
N TYR A 37 -9.96 -0.37 -2.73
CA TYR A 37 -10.84 0.76 -3.00
C TYR A 37 -10.03 2.05 -2.92
N TYR A 38 -10.33 2.99 -3.80
CA TYR A 38 -9.88 4.37 -3.68
C TYR A 38 -10.92 5.32 -4.28
N GLN A 39 -11.03 6.53 -3.73
CA GLN A 39 -11.93 7.58 -4.22
C GLN A 39 -11.37 8.96 -3.88
N ALA A 40 -11.12 9.78 -4.90
CA ALA A 40 -10.85 11.20 -4.71
C ALA A 40 -12.15 11.91 -4.29
N GLN A 41 -12.07 12.68 -3.22
CA GLN A 41 -13.16 13.52 -2.74
C GLN A 41 -13.08 14.90 -3.38
N GLU A 42 -14.20 15.61 -3.40
CA GLU A 42 -14.20 17.02 -3.82
C GLU A 42 -13.39 17.86 -2.81
N PRO A 43 -12.65 18.89 -3.26
CA PRO A 43 -11.99 19.85 -2.37
C PRO A 43 -12.98 20.50 -1.40
N GLU A 44 -12.50 20.80 -0.19
CA GLU A 44 -13.28 21.61 0.75
C GLU A 44 -13.33 23.07 0.27
N GLU A 45 -14.42 23.77 0.58
CA GLU A 45 -14.59 25.19 0.24
C GLU A 45 -13.50 26.03 0.93
N GLY A 46 -12.77 26.83 0.15
CA GLY A 46 -11.62 27.61 0.62
C GLY A 46 -10.30 26.83 0.70
N ALA A 47 -10.27 25.58 0.24
CA ALA A 47 -9.07 24.75 0.12
C ALA A 47 -9.00 24.04 -1.24
N GLU A 48 -9.37 24.75 -2.32
CA GLU A 48 -9.53 24.18 -3.68
C GLU A 48 -8.25 23.57 -4.26
N GLU A 49 -7.09 23.92 -3.71
CA GLU A 49 -5.79 23.35 -4.06
C GLU A 49 -5.55 21.95 -3.48
N PHE A 50 -6.36 21.52 -2.51
CA PHE A 50 -6.21 20.26 -1.80
C PHE A 50 -7.47 19.40 -1.88
N TYR A 51 -7.28 18.10 -1.99
CA TYR A 51 -8.36 17.12 -1.89
C TYR A 51 -7.89 15.89 -1.14
N LEU A 52 -8.84 15.16 -0.56
CA LEU A 52 -8.58 13.90 0.11
C LEU A 52 -8.85 12.72 -0.82
N VAL A 53 -8.13 11.63 -0.60
CA VAL A 53 -8.37 10.37 -1.29
C VAL A 53 -8.65 9.31 -0.24
N ASP A 54 -9.90 8.83 -0.22
CA ASP A 54 -10.22 7.61 0.50
C ASP A 54 -9.47 6.46 -0.15
N HIS A 55 -8.91 5.57 0.66
CA HIS A 55 -8.17 4.42 0.17
C HIS A 55 -8.24 3.24 1.15
N SER A 56 -8.10 2.03 0.63
CA SER A 56 -7.93 0.83 1.45
C SER A 56 -6.68 0.93 2.34
N THR A 57 -6.80 0.52 3.60
CA THR A 57 -5.74 0.62 4.61
C THR A 57 -5.15 -0.75 4.98
N MET A 58 -5.25 -1.71 4.07
CA MET A 58 -4.75 -3.07 4.27
C MET A 58 -3.31 -3.19 3.77
N SER A 59 -2.49 -3.97 4.48
CA SER A 59 -1.16 -4.39 4.01
C SER A 59 -1.21 -5.83 3.49
N TYR A 60 -0.50 -6.13 2.41
CA TYR A 60 -0.56 -7.43 1.73
C TYR A 60 0.81 -8.10 1.78
N LEU A 61 0.86 -9.36 2.22
CA LEU A 61 2.06 -10.20 2.18
C LEU A 61 2.03 -11.07 0.93
N SER A 62 3.10 -10.99 0.16
CA SER A 62 3.34 -11.83 -1.01
C SER A 62 4.72 -12.49 -0.90
N LEU A 63 4.80 -13.77 -1.20
CA LEU A 63 6.06 -14.53 -1.19
C LEU A 63 6.53 -14.87 -2.61
N PRO A 64 7.85 -14.93 -2.85
CA PRO A 64 8.40 -15.37 -4.12
C PRO A 64 7.89 -16.77 -4.50
N GLY A 65 7.44 -16.95 -5.74
CA GLY A 65 6.93 -18.24 -6.24
C GLY A 65 5.52 -18.62 -5.79
N HIS A 66 5.02 -18.06 -4.68
CA HIS A 66 3.67 -18.34 -4.15
C HIS A 66 2.66 -17.22 -4.46
N GLY A 67 3.13 -15.98 -4.62
CA GLY A 67 2.26 -14.82 -4.76
C GLY A 67 1.65 -14.40 -3.43
N PHE A 68 0.42 -13.90 -3.45
CA PHE A 68 -0.29 -13.41 -2.27
C PHE A 68 -0.59 -14.55 -1.28
N VAL A 69 -0.29 -14.33 0.01
CA VAL A 69 -0.50 -15.33 1.07
C VAL A 69 -1.31 -14.84 2.28
N GLU A 70 -1.32 -13.53 2.55
CA GLU A 70 -2.04 -12.96 3.71
C GLU A 70 -2.27 -11.45 3.53
N PHE A 71 -3.31 -10.91 4.17
CA PHE A 71 -3.46 -9.46 4.34
C PHE A 71 -3.65 -9.08 5.81
N PHE A 72 -3.18 -7.89 6.17
CA PHE A 72 -3.27 -7.32 7.50
C PHE A 72 -4.16 -6.09 7.49
N ARG A 73 -5.03 -6.00 8.48
CA ARG A 73 -5.86 -4.82 8.71
C ARG A 73 -5.09 -3.79 9.52
N ARG A 74 -5.51 -2.52 9.44
CA ARG A 74 -4.89 -1.40 10.16
C ARG A 74 -4.81 -1.55 11.69
N ASP A 75 -5.63 -2.41 12.28
CA ASP A 75 -5.70 -2.66 13.72
C ASP A 75 -4.72 -3.75 14.21
N VAL A 76 -4.04 -4.44 13.29
CA VAL A 76 -3.00 -5.42 13.62
C VAL A 76 -1.76 -4.72 14.16
N THR A 77 -1.25 -5.16 15.31
CA THR A 77 -0.02 -4.57 15.89
C THR A 77 1.24 -5.06 15.15
N PRO A 78 2.36 -4.32 15.22
CA PRO A 78 3.61 -4.75 14.62
C PRO A 78 4.07 -6.15 15.05
N GLU A 79 3.90 -6.50 16.32
CA GLU A 79 4.29 -7.80 16.88
C GLU A 79 3.43 -8.92 16.27
N GLN A 80 2.11 -8.73 16.22
CA GLN A 80 1.19 -9.69 15.61
C GLN A 80 1.48 -9.91 14.12
N MET A 81 1.82 -8.83 13.41
CA MET A 81 2.21 -8.90 12.01
C MET A 81 3.53 -9.66 11.84
N ALA A 82 4.55 -9.35 12.65
CA ALA A 82 5.85 -10.01 12.61
C ALA A 82 5.73 -11.51 12.89
N ASP A 83 4.99 -11.91 13.92
CA ASP A 83 4.77 -13.32 14.27
C ASP A 83 4.10 -14.09 13.12
N ARG A 84 3.10 -13.47 12.46
CA ARG A 84 2.42 -14.09 11.31
C ARG A 84 3.35 -14.20 10.09
N ILE A 85 4.14 -13.17 9.80
CA ILE A 85 5.10 -13.20 8.69
C ILE A 85 6.14 -14.30 8.93
N ALA A 86 6.68 -14.41 10.15
CA ALA A 86 7.66 -15.43 10.51
C ALA A 86 7.10 -16.85 10.28
N CYS A 87 5.85 -17.09 10.70
CA CYS A 87 5.16 -18.36 10.48
C CYS A 87 5.11 -18.75 8.99
N PHE A 88 4.78 -17.81 8.10
CA PHE A 88 4.76 -18.07 6.66
C PHE A 88 6.16 -18.24 6.06
N ALA A 89 7.14 -17.47 6.53
CA ALA A 89 8.52 -17.56 6.06
C ALA A 89 9.15 -18.92 6.40
N ASP A 90 8.94 -19.41 7.64
CA ASP A 90 9.43 -20.72 8.09
C ASP A 90 8.78 -21.88 7.31
N ALA A 91 7.49 -21.75 6.97
CA ALA A 91 6.79 -22.77 6.19
C ALA A 91 7.18 -22.79 4.70
N ALA A 92 7.73 -21.69 4.19
CA ALA A 92 8.16 -21.55 2.79
C ALA A 92 9.66 -21.87 2.58
N SER A 93 10.42 -22.08 3.66
CA SER A 93 11.85 -22.44 3.63
C SER A 93 12.12 -23.93 3.42
#